data_AF-A0A9W6WMC8-F1
#
_entry.id   AF-A0A9W6WMC8-F1
#
_cell.length_a   1.000
_cell.length_b   1.000
_cell.length_c   1.000
_cell.angle_alpha   90.00
_cell.angle_beta   90.00
_cell.angle_gamma   90.00
#
_symmetry.space_group_name_H-M   'P 1'
#
loop_
_entity.id
_entity.type
_entity.pdbx_description
1 polymer ?
#
loop_
_entity_poly.entity_id
_entity_poly.type
_entity_poly.pdbx_seq_one_letter_code
_entity_poly.pdbx_strand_id
1 'polypeptide(L)'
;MHGIAGLNKVIFRDAYEKPVFARYRSLFPGLGFAAGYKVSQRIYKFGGQPVVKDYMTKNHAAFFEHTFGDRNAKTMMHATAGSLIGIGEIALLPLDVLKIRAQTNPAAIAGKGVAHIFKTEGFALYRGAGWTAARNAPGSFALFGGSALAKEYIFQLEDYNNATFFQNFVASISGASASIIGASRVYLPA
;
A
#
# COMPACT_ATOMS: atom_id res chain seq x y z
N MET A 1 30.29 -28.11 19.58
CA MET A 1 29.14 -28.21 18.64
C MET A 1 28.02 -27.25 19.06
N HIS A 2 28.11 -25.95 18.75
CA HIS A 2 27.16 -24.93 19.23
C HIS A 2 26.37 -24.19 18.12
N GLY A 3 26.53 -24.55 16.85
CA GLY A 3 26.06 -23.73 15.72
C GLY A 3 24.56 -23.80 15.40
N ILE A 4 23.90 -24.96 15.56
CA ILE A 4 22.52 -25.17 15.07
C ILE A 4 21.48 -25.10 16.21
N ALA A 5 21.81 -25.63 17.39
CA ALA A 5 20.92 -25.61 18.55
C ALA A 5 20.73 -24.20 19.13
N GLY A 6 21.80 -23.39 19.16
CA GLY A 6 21.73 -21.98 19.59
C GLY A 6 20.92 -21.11 18.61
N LEU A 7 21.09 -21.32 17.31
CA LEU A 7 20.36 -20.59 16.26
C LEU A 7 18.85 -20.83 16.34
N ASN A 8 18.44 -22.08 16.56
CA ASN A 8 17.03 -22.42 16.75
C ASN A 8 16.44 -21.79 18.03
N LYS A 9 17.21 -21.70 19.12
CA LYS A 9 16.75 -21.03 20.35
C LYS A 9 16.58 -19.52 20.13
N VAL A 10 17.43 -18.89 19.32
CA VAL A 10 17.32 -17.47 18.95
C VAL A 10 16.13 -17.21 18.00
N ILE A 11 15.95 -18.05 16.98
CA ILE A 11 14.88 -17.91 15.98
C ILE A 11 13.49 -18.13 16.60
N PHE A 12 13.35 -19.13 17.46
CA PHE A 12 12.04 -19.54 18.00
C PHE A 12 11.75 -19.00 19.41
N ARG A 13 12.73 -18.39 20.09
CA ARG A 13 12.60 -17.85 21.46
C ARG A 13 11.83 -18.84 22.37
N ASP A 14 10.75 -18.40 23.00
CA ASP A 14 9.89 -19.17 23.91
C ASP A 14 9.10 -20.30 23.22
N ALA A 15 9.08 -20.33 21.89
CA ALA A 15 8.45 -21.39 21.12
C ALA A 15 9.40 -22.56 20.80
N TYR A 16 10.69 -22.48 21.14
CA TYR A 16 11.67 -23.53 20.84
C TYR A 16 11.25 -24.93 21.30
N GLU A 17 10.56 -25.03 22.44
CA GLU A 17 10.08 -26.29 23.02
C GLU A 17 8.70 -26.73 22.49
N LYS A 18 8.06 -25.93 21.64
CA LYS A 18 6.73 -26.24 21.09
C LYS A 18 6.84 -27.19 19.88
N PRO A 19 5.76 -27.94 19.56
CA PRO A 19 5.70 -28.78 18.36
C PRO A 19 6.07 -27.99 17.10
N VAL A 20 6.71 -28.65 16.12
CA VAL A 20 7.27 -28.03 14.90
C VAL A 20 6.28 -27.09 14.19
N PHE A 21 5.00 -27.46 14.13
CA PHE A 21 3.96 -26.64 13.52
C PHE A 21 3.64 -25.35 14.33
N ALA A 22 3.64 -25.42 15.66
CA ALA A 22 3.46 -24.27 16.53
C ALA A 22 4.69 -23.34 16.50
N ARG A 23 5.89 -23.89 16.32
CA ARG A 23 7.13 -23.16 16.04
C ARG A 23 7.09 -22.41 14.71
N TYR A 24 6.57 -23.05 13.66
CA TYR A 24 6.45 -22.38 12.36
C TYR A 24 5.42 -21.24 12.40
N ARG A 25 4.26 -21.44 13.04
CA ARG A 25 3.27 -20.37 13.22
C ARG A 25 3.77 -19.21 14.08
N SER A 26 4.65 -19.46 15.06
CA SER A 26 5.20 -18.37 15.89
C SER A 26 6.12 -17.44 15.11
N LEU A 27 6.62 -17.83 13.93
CA LEU A 27 7.38 -16.96 13.03
C LEU A 27 6.50 -15.96 12.27
N PHE A 28 5.18 -16.19 12.23
CA PHE A 28 4.24 -15.35 11.48
C PHE A 28 3.06 -14.88 12.35
N PRO A 29 3.33 -14.18 13.48
CA PRO A 29 2.27 -13.58 14.28
C PRO A 29 1.48 -12.60 13.41
N GLY A 30 0.16 -12.74 13.41
CA GLY A 30 -0.73 -11.86 12.63
C GLY A 30 -0.82 -12.15 11.13
N LEU A 31 -0.33 -13.30 10.63
CA LEU A 31 -0.42 -13.67 9.21
C LEU A 31 -1.84 -13.56 8.65
N GLY A 32 -2.86 -13.98 9.40
CA GLY A 32 -4.26 -13.89 8.99
C GLY A 32 -4.73 -12.45 8.78
N PHE A 33 -4.40 -11.55 9.72
CA PHE A 33 -4.70 -10.12 9.58
C PHE A 33 -3.93 -9.48 8.43
N ALA A 34 -2.67 -9.88 8.23
CA ALA A 34 -1.86 -9.41 7.12
C ALA A 34 -2.43 -9.85 5.76
N ALA A 35 -2.87 -11.11 5.66
CA ALA A 35 -3.50 -11.64 4.45
C ALA A 35 -4.83 -10.92 4.16
N GLY A 36 -5.70 -10.80 5.17
CA GLY A 36 -6.97 -10.08 5.05
C GLY A 36 -6.77 -8.64 4.60
N TYR A 37 -5.86 -7.91 5.26
CA TYR A 37 -5.50 -6.55 4.87
C TYR A 37 -5.01 -6.48 3.42
N LYS A 38 -4.06 -7.35 3.01
CA LYS A 38 -3.51 -7.33 1.65
C LYS A 38 -4.57 -7.64 0.60
N VAL A 39 -5.44 -8.62 0.82
CA VAL A 39 -6.52 -8.97 -0.12
C VAL A 39 -7.50 -7.80 -0.26
N SER A 40 -7.99 -7.25 0.86
CA SER A 40 -8.88 -6.08 0.83
C SER A 40 -8.23 -4.89 0.14
N GLN A 41 -6.94 -4.64 0.40
CA GLN A 41 -6.18 -3.59 -0.25
C GLN A 41 -6.08 -3.79 -1.76
N ARG A 42 -5.85 -5.02 -2.23
CA ARG A 42 -5.79 -5.33 -3.66
C ARG A 42 -7.14 -5.16 -4.35
N ILE A 43 -8.22 -5.64 -3.73
CA ILE A 43 -9.58 -5.47 -4.25
C ILE A 43 -9.90 -3.97 -4.38
N TYR A 44 -9.64 -3.19 -3.32
CA TYR A 44 -9.86 -1.75 -3.31
C TYR A 44 -9.06 -1.03 -4.41
N LYS A 45 -7.75 -1.29 -4.51
CA LYS A 45 -6.88 -0.64 -5.49
C LYS A 45 -7.24 -1.00 -6.93
N PHE A 46 -7.35 -2.29 -7.24
CA PHE A 46 -7.61 -2.73 -8.61
C PHE A 46 -9.04 -2.48 -9.06
N GLY A 47 -10.02 -2.55 -8.14
CA GLY A 47 -11.41 -2.21 -8.46
C GLY A 47 -11.64 -0.70 -8.54
N GLY A 48 -11.04 0.08 -7.64
CA GLY A 48 -11.29 1.52 -7.54
C GLY A 48 -10.50 2.35 -8.56
N GLN A 49 -9.26 1.95 -8.87
CA GLN A 49 -8.38 2.76 -9.71
C GLN A 49 -8.92 3.03 -11.13
N PRO A 50 -9.48 2.03 -11.85
CA PRO A 50 -10.11 2.29 -13.15
C PRO A 50 -11.30 3.23 -13.05
N VAL A 51 -12.14 3.08 -12.01
CA VAL A 51 -13.32 3.93 -11.80
C VAL A 51 -12.92 5.39 -11.57
N VAL A 52 -11.92 5.64 -10.71
CA VAL A 52 -11.43 7.01 -10.46
C VAL A 52 -10.77 7.58 -11.72
N LYS A 53 -9.98 6.79 -12.45
CA LYS A 53 -9.37 7.22 -13.72
C LYS A 53 -10.45 7.61 -14.73
N ASP A 54 -11.46 6.76 -14.94
CA ASP A 54 -12.53 7.00 -15.90
C ASP A 54 -13.36 8.21 -15.52
N TYR A 55 -13.66 8.38 -14.23
CA TYR A 55 -14.31 9.58 -13.71
C TYR A 55 -13.49 10.84 -14.01
N MET A 56 -12.18 10.80 -13.77
CA MET A 56 -11.28 11.93 -14.04
C MET A 56 -11.20 12.24 -15.54
N THR A 57 -11.12 11.23 -16.40
CA THR A 57 -11.12 11.42 -17.86
C THR A 57 -12.42 12.05 -18.35
N LYS A 58 -13.56 11.64 -17.81
CA LYS A 58 -14.85 12.18 -18.24
C LYS A 58 -15.11 13.59 -17.76
N ASN A 59 -14.75 13.92 -16.52
CA ASN A 59 -15.19 15.16 -15.87
C ASN A 59 -14.09 16.22 -15.73
N HIS A 60 -12.81 15.82 -15.81
CA HIS A 60 -11.70 16.71 -15.50
C HIS A 60 -10.63 16.77 -16.59
N ALA A 61 -10.73 16.01 -17.69
CA ALA A 61 -9.73 16.02 -18.76
C ALA A 61 -9.42 17.43 -19.28
N ALA A 62 -10.44 18.21 -19.62
CA ALA A 62 -10.28 19.58 -20.12
C ALA A 62 -9.51 20.50 -19.14
N PHE A 63 -9.70 20.32 -17.83
CA PHE A 63 -8.95 21.07 -16.82
C PHE A 63 -7.45 20.71 -16.84
N PHE A 64 -7.14 19.42 -16.95
CA PHE A 64 -5.76 18.96 -17.00
C PHE A 64 -5.07 19.31 -18.32
N GLU A 65 -5.79 19.24 -19.45
CA GLU A 65 -5.31 19.68 -20.77
C GLU A 65 -4.98 21.17 -20.77
N HIS A 66 -5.88 22.01 -20.27
CA HIS A 66 -5.63 23.45 -20.19
C HIS A 66 -4.47 23.81 -19.25
N THR A 67 -4.31 23.08 -18.13
CA THR A 67 -3.31 23.42 -17.10
C THR A 67 -1.92 22.86 -17.39
N PHE A 68 -1.83 21.66 -17.95
CA PHE A 68 -0.57 20.93 -18.12
C PHE A 68 -0.20 20.68 -19.59
N GLY A 69 -1.10 20.98 -20.53
CA GLY A 69 -0.97 20.68 -21.95
C GLY A 69 -1.30 19.22 -22.27
N ASP A 70 -1.77 18.97 -23.49
CA ASP A 70 -2.27 17.67 -23.96
C ASP A 70 -1.32 16.51 -23.64
N ARG A 71 -0.02 16.71 -23.82
CA ARG A 71 1.01 15.70 -23.59
C ARG A 71 1.16 15.29 -22.12
N ASN A 72 1.06 16.23 -21.18
CA ASN A 72 1.25 15.95 -19.74
C ASN A 72 -0.07 15.72 -19.01
N ALA A 73 -1.20 16.17 -19.55
CA ALA A 73 -2.52 16.05 -18.95
C ALA A 73 -2.81 14.62 -18.52
N LYS A 74 -2.58 13.67 -19.43
CA LYS A 74 -2.79 12.23 -19.17
C LYS A 74 -1.91 11.71 -18.03
N THR A 75 -0.63 12.08 -18.00
CA THR A 75 0.28 11.71 -16.91
C THR A 75 -0.18 12.28 -15.58
N MET A 76 -0.57 13.55 -15.55
CA MET A 76 -1.00 14.25 -14.34
C MET A 76 -2.33 13.72 -13.81
N MET A 77 -3.26 13.36 -14.69
CA MET A 77 -4.50 12.68 -14.32
C MET A 77 -4.21 11.31 -13.72
N HIS A 78 -3.30 10.53 -14.33
CA HIS A 78 -2.89 9.24 -13.79
C HIS A 78 -2.25 9.34 -12.40
N ALA A 79 -1.37 10.33 -12.20
CA ALA A 79 -0.76 10.61 -10.90
C ALA A 79 -1.81 11.02 -9.85
N THR A 80 -2.76 11.88 -10.24
CA THR A 80 -3.83 12.36 -9.36
C THR A 80 -4.80 11.24 -8.99
N ALA A 81 -5.26 10.44 -9.96
CA ALA A 81 -6.11 9.28 -9.71
C ALA A 81 -5.42 8.28 -8.76
N GLY A 82 -4.13 8.05 -8.98
CA GLY A 82 -3.28 7.25 -8.09
C GLY A 82 -3.22 7.80 -6.65
N SER A 83 -3.05 9.12 -6.51
CA SER A 83 -3.07 9.81 -5.22
C SER A 83 -4.40 9.67 -4.49
N LEU A 84 -5.52 9.87 -5.19
CA LEU A 84 -6.88 9.72 -4.62
C LEU A 84 -7.12 8.30 -4.11
N ILE A 85 -6.72 7.29 -4.87
CA ILE A 85 -6.77 5.88 -4.43
C ILE A 85 -5.86 5.67 -3.21
N GLY A 86 -4.65 6.23 -3.20
CA GLY A 86 -3.74 6.17 -2.06
C GLY A 86 -4.32 6.76 -0.78
N ILE A 87 -5.00 7.91 -0.89
CA ILE A 87 -5.69 8.56 0.24
C ILE A 87 -6.85 7.67 0.71
N GLY A 88 -7.65 7.13 -0.21
CA GLY A 88 -8.81 6.32 0.15
C GLY A 88 -8.46 4.97 0.83
N GLU A 89 -7.19 4.55 0.85
CA GLU A 89 -6.72 3.44 1.69
C GLU A 89 -7.00 3.64 3.19
N ILE A 90 -7.29 4.88 3.64
CA ILE A 90 -7.78 5.16 5.00
C ILE A 90 -9.02 4.32 5.33
N ALA A 91 -9.87 3.98 4.36
CA ALA A 91 -11.01 3.10 4.57
C ALA A 91 -10.59 1.72 5.14
N LEU A 92 -9.39 1.27 4.82
CA LEU A 92 -8.80 0.01 5.27
C LEU A 92 -7.94 0.15 6.54
N LEU A 93 -7.81 1.36 7.09
CA LEU A 93 -7.01 1.64 8.28
C LEU A 93 -7.39 0.75 9.48
N PRO A 94 -8.66 0.42 9.75
CA PRO A 94 -8.98 -0.52 10.83
C PRO A 94 -8.33 -1.89 10.66
N LEU A 95 -8.29 -2.42 9.43
CA LEU A 95 -7.62 -3.69 9.15
C LEU A 95 -6.09 -3.55 9.26
N ASP A 96 -5.54 -2.40 8.88
CA ASP A 96 -4.12 -2.11 9.04
C ASP A 96 -3.70 -2.06 10.51
N VAL A 97 -4.50 -1.39 11.36
CA VAL A 97 -4.30 -1.32 12.81
C VAL A 97 -4.34 -2.72 13.42
N LEU A 98 -5.30 -3.56 13.03
CA LEU A 98 -5.37 -4.94 13.50
C LEU A 98 -4.16 -5.76 13.07
N LYS A 99 -3.70 -5.61 11.82
CA LYS A 99 -2.47 -6.25 11.34
C LYS A 99 -1.25 -5.80 12.16
N ILE A 100 -1.08 -4.50 12.38
CA ILE A 100 0.04 -3.95 13.16
C ILE A 100 0.00 -4.50 14.57
N ARG A 101 -1.13 -4.43 15.26
CA ARG A 101 -1.26 -4.96 16.63
C ARG A 101 -1.04 -6.46 16.67
N ALA A 102 -1.50 -7.21 15.67
CA ALA A 102 -1.23 -8.64 15.59
C ALA A 102 0.25 -9.00 15.47
N GLN A 103 1.05 -8.10 14.90
CA GLN A 103 2.49 -8.28 14.70
C GLN A 103 3.32 -7.73 15.87
N THR A 104 2.91 -6.59 16.45
CA THR A 104 3.69 -5.88 17.48
C THR A 104 3.23 -6.16 18.91
N ASN A 105 1.94 -6.41 19.12
CA ASN A 105 1.37 -6.78 20.42
C ASN A 105 0.26 -7.83 20.26
N PRO A 106 0.62 -9.10 20.00
CA PRO A 106 -0.36 -10.18 19.81
C PRO A 106 -1.32 -10.35 21.00
N ALA A 107 -0.87 -10.03 22.23
CA ALA A 107 -1.70 -10.11 23.44
C ALA A 107 -2.87 -9.11 23.42
N ALA A 108 -2.74 -7.97 22.73
CA ALA A 108 -3.82 -6.98 22.64
C ALA A 108 -5.04 -7.48 21.88
N ILE A 109 -4.85 -8.45 20.97
CA ILE A 109 -5.89 -9.04 20.12
C ILE A 109 -6.18 -10.51 20.44
N ALA A 110 -5.32 -11.19 21.21
CA ALA A 110 -5.48 -12.59 21.58
C ALA A 110 -6.79 -12.80 22.35
N GLY A 111 -7.58 -13.79 21.94
CA GLY A 111 -8.85 -14.12 22.58
C GLY A 111 -9.99 -13.13 22.31
N LYS A 112 -9.74 -12.01 21.61
CA LYS A 112 -10.78 -11.06 21.22
C LYS A 112 -11.27 -11.38 19.81
N GLY A 113 -12.58 -11.53 19.64
CA GLY A 113 -13.19 -11.64 18.32
C GLY A 113 -13.03 -10.33 17.53
N VAL A 114 -12.78 -10.43 16.22
CA VAL A 114 -12.62 -9.23 15.35
C VAL A 114 -13.83 -8.31 15.46
N ALA A 115 -15.04 -8.85 15.37
CA ALA A 115 -16.28 -8.08 15.53
C ALA A 115 -16.40 -7.37 16.89
N HIS A 116 -15.90 -7.99 17.96
CA HIS A 116 -15.87 -7.38 19.28
C HIS A 116 -14.90 -6.19 19.32
N ILE A 117 -13.72 -6.30 18.71
CA ILE A 117 -12.73 -5.21 18.63
C ILE A 117 -13.30 -4.03 17.83
N PHE A 118 -13.92 -4.30 16.68
CA PHE A 118 -14.58 -3.25 15.90
C PHE A 118 -15.70 -2.55 16.67
N LYS A 119 -16.52 -3.30 17.40
CA LYS A 119 -17.63 -2.75 18.20
C LYS A 119 -17.14 -1.93 19.39
N THR A 120 -16.05 -2.34 20.03
CA THR A 120 -15.51 -1.69 21.24
C THR A 120 -14.64 -0.47 20.91
N GLU A 121 -13.81 -0.54 19.88
CA GLU A 121 -12.92 0.56 19.52
C GLU A 121 -13.53 1.54 18.52
N GLY A 122 -14.42 1.08 17.64
CA GLY A 122 -15.11 1.92 16.66
C GLY A 122 -14.17 2.85 15.90
N PHE A 123 -14.43 4.16 15.98
CA PHE A 123 -13.64 5.19 15.31
C PHE A 123 -12.21 5.35 15.82
N ALA A 124 -11.87 4.81 17.01
CA ALA A 124 -10.50 4.83 17.50
C ALA A 124 -9.54 4.04 16.58
N LEU A 125 -10.07 3.10 15.79
CA LEU A 125 -9.31 2.37 14.76
C LEU A 125 -8.89 3.26 13.58
N TYR A 126 -9.47 4.45 13.43
CA TYR A 126 -9.08 5.45 12.43
C TYR A 126 -8.09 6.49 12.96
N ARG A 127 -7.58 6.34 14.19
CA ARG A 127 -6.55 7.26 14.71
C ARG A 127 -5.31 7.21 13.81
N GLY A 128 -4.87 8.39 13.39
CA GLY A 128 -3.78 8.54 12.42
C GLY A 128 -4.24 8.59 10.97
N ALA A 129 -5.54 8.52 10.67
CA ALA A 129 -6.08 8.61 9.30
C ALA A 129 -5.55 9.82 8.52
N GLY A 130 -5.54 11.01 9.12
CA GLY A 130 -5.00 12.21 8.47
C GLY A 130 -3.52 12.08 8.13
N TRP A 131 -2.71 11.47 8.99
CA TRP A 131 -1.29 11.23 8.72
C TRP A 131 -1.08 10.17 7.64
N THR A 132 -1.87 9.09 7.67
CA THR A 132 -1.88 8.08 6.60
C THR A 132 -2.25 8.69 5.26
N ALA A 133 -3.27 9.58 5.23
CA ALA A 133 -3.66 10.35 4.05
C ALA A 133 -2.51 11.19 3.52
N ALA A 134 -1.93 12.01 4.41
CA ALA A 134 -0.88 12.97 4.09
C ALA A 134 0.38 12.27 3.58
N ARG A 135 0.69 11.08 4.10
CA ARG A 135 1.79 10.23 3.64
C ARG A 135 1.50 9.57 2.29
N ASN A 136 0.30 9.02 2.14
CA ASN A 136 -0.07 8.27 0.94
C ASN A 136 -0.30 9.17 -0.27
N ALA A 137 -0.80 10.39 -0.09
CA ALA A 137 -1.08 11.32 -1.18
C ALA A 137 0.16 11.62 -2.06
N PRO A 138 1.26 12.21 -1.53
CA PRO A 138 2.46 12.49 -2.32
C PRO A 138 3.16 11.19 -2.77
N GLY A 139 3.18 10.16 -1.92
CA GLY A 139 3.82 8.89 -2.23
C GLY A 139 3.16 8.17 -3.41
N SER A 140 1.82 8.12 -3.44
CA SER A 140 1.05 7.54 -4.53
C SER A 140 1.08 8.44 -5.77
N PHE A 141 1.00 9.76 -5.61
CA PHE A 141 1.15 10.68 -6.74
C PHE A 141 2.46 10.43 -7.48
N ALA A 142 3.58 10.40 -6.76
CA ALA A 142 4.89 10.13 -7.33
C ALA A 142 5.01 8.71 -7.91
N LEU A 143 4.42 7.71 -7.26
CA LEU A 143 4.40 6.32 -7.75
C LEU A 143 3.71 6.21 -9.12
N PHE A 144 2.48 6.71 -9.21
CA PHE A 144 1.69 6.59 -10.43
C PHE A 144 2.12 7.59 -11.49
N GLY A 145 2.56 8.79 -11.10
CA GLY A 145 3.13 9.79 -12.00
C GLY A 145 4.44 9.34 -12.62
N GLY A 146 5.39 8.83 -11.83
CA GLY A 146 6.64 8.29 -12.36
C GLY A 146 6.41 7.10 -13.30
N SER A 147 5.47 6.22 -12.96
CA SER A 147 5.07 5.12 -13.84
C SER A 147 4.45 5.60 -15.15
N ALA A 148 3.56 6.59 -15.09
CA ALA A 148 2.95 7.20 -16.26
C ALA A 148 3.97 7.92 -17.14
N LEU A 149 4.91 8.67 -16.55
CA LEU A 149 6.00 9.31 -17.27
C LEU A 149 6.87 8.30 -18.02
N ALA A 150 7.20 7.17 -17.41
CA ALA A 150 7.93 6.11 -18.11
C ALA A 150 7.14 5.56 -19.31
N LYS A 151 5.83 5.33 -19.15
CA LYS A 151 4.97 4.88 -20.25
C LYS A 151 4.85 5.91 -21.38
N GLU A 152 4.74 7.18 -21.03
CA GLU A 152 4.61 8.29 -21.99
C GLU A 152 5.93 8.59 -22.72
N TYR A 153 7.03 8.76 -21.99
CA TYR A 153 8.26 9.30 -22.55
C TYR A 153 9.25 8.24 -22.99
N ILE A 154 9.32 7.09 -22.30
CA ILE A 154 10.25 6.01 -22.66
C ILE A 154 9.61 5.09 -23.71
N PHE A 155 8.34 4.74 -23.50
CA PHE A 155 7.64 3.77 -24.35
C PHE A 155 6.64 4.38 -25.33
N GLN A 156 6.39 5.69 -25.26
CA GLN A 156 5.52 6.42 -26.20
C GLN A 156 4.13 5.81 -26.34
N LEU A 157 3.54 5.38 -25.22
CA LEU A 157 2.25 4.69 -25.22
C LEU A 157 1.07 5.66 -25.24
N GLU A 158 0.31 5.65 -26.33
CA GLU A 158 -0.96 6.39 -26.47
C GLU A 158 -2.06 5.89 -25.52
N ASP A 159 -2.05 4.60 -25.15
CA ASP A 159 -2.85 4.07 -24.05
C ASP A 159 -1.95 3.29 -23.08
N TYR A 160 -1.91 3.74 -21.83
CA TYR A 160 -1.11 3.12 -20.77
C TYR A 160 -1.62 1.74 -20.37
N ASN A 161 -2.85 1.38 -20.73
CA ASN A 161 -3.43 0.06 -20.52
C ASN A 161 -2.86 -0.99 -21.48
N ASN A 162 -2.38 -0.57 -22.66
CA ASN A 162 -1.79 -1.46 -23.67
C ASN A 162 -0.32 -1.79 -23.41
N ALA A 163 0.23 -1.35 -22.28
CA ALA A 163 1.60 -1.62 -21.91
C ALA A 163 1.86 -3.14 -21.79
N THR A 164 2.92 -3.62 -22.44
CA THR A 164 3.36 -5.02 -22.31
C THR A 164 3.83 -5.32 -20.88
N PHE A 165 4.03 -6.60 -20.57
CA PHE A 165 4.59 -7.00 -19.27
C PHE A 165 5.93 -6.29 -18.98
N PHE A 166 6.84 -6.27 -19.96
CA PHE A 166 8.15 -5.64 -19.81
C PHE A 166 8.04 -4.11 -19.62
N GLN A 167 7.16 -3.46 -20.37
CA GLN A 167 6.91 -2.01 -20.22
C GLN A 167 6.33 -1.68 -18.84
N ASN A 168 5.36 -2.48 -18.36
CA ASN A 168 4.83 -2.33 -17.00
C ASN A 168 5.89 -2.59 -15.93
N PHE A 169 6.80 -3.55 -16.14
CA PHE A 169 7.89 -3.82 -15.22
C PHE A 169 8.83 -2.60 -15.09
N VAL A 170 9.31 -2.07 -16.21
CA VAL A 170 10.18 -0.87 -16.21
C VAL A 170 9.46 0.35 -15.65
N ALA A 171 8.20 0.56 -16.04
CA ALA A 171 7.38 1.66 -15.53
C ALA A 171 7.13 1.52 -14.01
N SER A 172 7.03 0.30 -13.48
CA SER A 172 6.87 0.06 -12.04
C SER A 172 8.15 0.42 -11.27
N ILE A 173 9.33 0.14 -11.83
CA ILE A 173 10.61 0.54 -11.24
C ILE A 173 10.72 2.07 -11.22
N SER A 174 10.42 2.74 -12.33
CA SER A 174 10.45 4.20 -12.41
C SER A 174 9.51 4.83 -11.38
N GLY A 175 8.27 4.34 -11.31
CA GLY A 175 7.30 4.78 -10.30
C GLY A 175 7.78 4.53 -8.86
N ALA A 176 8.29 3.33 -8.56
CA ALA A 176 8.77 2.99 -7.23
C ALA A 176 9.92 3.91 -6.81
N SER A 177 10.89 4.14 -7.69
CA SER A 177 12.00 5.07 -7.45
C SER A 177 11.52 6.50 -7.22
N ALA A 178 10.60 7.01 -8.07
CA ALA A 178 10.03 8.33 -7.91
C ALA A 178 9.28 8.48 -6.57
N SER A 179 8.53 7.47 -6.17
CA SER A 179 7.82 7.44 -4.88
C SER A 179 8.77 7.45 -3.70
N ILE A 180 9.84 6.65 -3.72
CA ILE A 180 10.84 6.62 -2.66
C ILE A 180 11.55 7.97 -2.55
N ILE A 181 11.98 8.55 -3.67
CA ILE A 181 12.67 9.84 -3.69
C ILE A 181 11.74 10.96 -3.21
N GLY A 182 10.50 11.00 -3.71
CA GLY A 182 9.53 12.03 -3.34
C GLY A 182 9.06 11.91 -1.89
N ALA A 183 8.79 10.69 -1.43
CA ALA A 183 8.29 10.45 -0.09
C ALA A 183 9.39 10.52 0.98
N SER A 184 10.65 10.19 0.66
CA SER A 184 11.76 10.28 1.63
C SER A 184 11.92 11.68 2.24
N ARG A 185 11.61 12.73 1.48
CA ARG A 185 11.58 14.13 1.99
C ARG A 185 10.43 14.42 2.94
N VAL A 186 9.36 13.63 2.90
CA VAL A 186 8.20 13.73 3.80
C VAL A 186 8.43 12.93 5.11
N TYR A 187 9.36 11.97 5.11
CA TYR A 187 9.67 11.12 6.27
C TYR A 187 10.82 11.62 7.15
N LEU A 188 11.59 12.62 6.71
CA LEU A 188 12.63 13.21 7.54
C LEU A 188 12.00 14.31 8.40
N PRO A 189 12.00 14.17 9.75
CA PRO A 189 11.75 15.32 10.61
C PRO A 189 12.89 16.33 10.36
N ALA A 190 12.52 17.61 10.23
CA ALA A 190 13.47 18.71 10.28
C ALA A 190 14.23 18.71 11.61
#